data_AF-A0A1F8QC80-F1
#
_entry.id   AF-A0A1F8QC80-F1
#
_cell.length_a   1.000
_cell.length_b   1.000
_cell.length_c   1.000
_cell.angle_alpha   90.00
_cell.angle_beta   90.00
_cell.angle_gamma   90.00
#
_symmetry.space_group_name_H-M   'P 1'
#
loop_
_entity.id
_entity.type
_entity.pdbx_description
1 polymer ?
#
loop_
_entity_poly.entity_id
_entity_poly.type
_entity_poly.pdbx_seq_one_letter_code
_entity_poly.pdbx_strand_id
1 'polypeptide(L)'
;MPERAFLTETWDDDWFHGLSKDQRYLFIYLWTNGRCNQAGVYHMNLATMAFETKFTEGDLPELLKSLSPKVEWYPEPNYIWVRNFIKRQAKSPKFLIAAARCLKNIKNNGLAKEVINYNLKQHGISIPYEESIDSVSVGHPYTTDTHLVPIPSNPDPDTGADNGAGGKGIVRGETTGETVPRSRMEAEETLREGDREVISVWCSVKGFGMDPADASALVARLRTEFPDLDILEESKAWAARKLSEPLKRGSKPSAQIWNWMRMARKFTWERRSKHDQGNGQRAQVHPREAYRGRW
;
A
#
# COMPACT_ATOMS: atom_id res chain seq x y z
N MET A 1 -19.36 16.45 -10.58
CA MET A 1 -18.44 16.01 -11.66
C MET A 1 -18.83 16.82 -12.87
N PRO A 2 -17.95 17.68 -13.44
CA PRO A 2 -18.43 18.69 -14.39
C PRO A 2 -19.00 18.07 -15.67
N GLU A 3 -18.43 16.96 -16.17
CA GLU A 3 -18.95 16.27 -17.37
C GLU A 3 -18.74 14.76 -17.31
N ARG A 4 -19.67 13.99 -17.89
CA ARG A 4 -19.57 12.55 -18.12
C ARG A 4 -19.78 12.25 -19.59
N ALA A 5 -18.83 11.55 -20.20
CA ALA A 5 -18.95 11.13 -21.59
C ALA A 5 -19.59 9.73 -21.69
N PHE A 6 -20.48 9.56 -22.66
CA PHE A 6 -20.89 8.24 -23.17
C PHE A 6 -20.38 8.15 -24.60
N LEU A 7 -19.37 7.31 -24.83
CA LEU A 7 -18.64 7.29 -26.10
C LEU A 7 -19.50 6.67 -27.19
N THR A 8 -19.54 7.28 -28.38
CA THR A 8 -20.29 6.80 -29.53
C THR A 8 -19.87 5.40 -29.97
N GLU A 9 -18.60 5.05 -29.80
CA GLU A 9 -18.05 3.69 -30.01
C GLU A 9 -18.78 2.60 -29.21
N THR A 10 -19.55 2.96 -28.17
CA THR A 10 -20.36 1.99 -27.42
C THR A 10 -21.44 1.38 -28.32
N TRP A 11 -21.92 2.13 -29.31
CA TRP A 11 -22.86 1.62 -30.30
C TRP A 11 -22.22 0.62 -31.26
N ASP A 12 -20.90 0.58 -31.38
CA ASP A 12 -20.18 -0.36 -32.25
C ASP A 12 -19.67 -1.61 -31.50
N ASP A 13 -19.86 -1.69 -30.17
CA ASP A 13 -19.41 -2.81 -29.34
C ASP A 13 -20.36 -4.01 -29.49
N ASP A 14 -19.83 -5.16 -29.92
CA ASP A 14 -20.61 -6.39 -30.16
C ASP A 14 -21.39 -6.86 -28.92
N TRP A 15 -20.80 -6.69 -27.73
CA TRP A 15 -21.50 -7.02 -26.48
C TRP A 15 -22.72 -6.11 -26.28
N PHE A 16 -22.59 -4.80 -26.55
CA PHE A 16 -23.71 -3.86 -26.44
C PHE A 16 -24.78 -4.12 -27.52
N HIS A 17 -24.37 -4.51 -28.72
CA HIS A 17 -25.28 -4.96 -29.78
C HIS A 17 -26.12 -6.18 -29.36
N GLY A 18 -25.52 -7.14 -28.66
CA GLY A 18 -26.21 -8.34 -28.19
C GLY A 18 -27.26 -8.09 -27.10
N LEU A 19 -27.25 -6.92 -26.46
CA LEU A 19 -28.20 -6.60 -25.39
C LEU A 19 -29.62 -6.34 -25.90
N SER A 20 -30.60 -6.81 -25.15
CA SER A 20 -32.01 -6.44 -25.30
C SER A 20 -32.21 -4.94 -25.04
N LYS A 21 -33.36 -4.40 -25.46
CA LYS A 21 -33.75 -3.00 -25.20
C LYS A 21 -33.62 -2.64 -23.72
N ASP A 22 -34.10 -3.49 -22.83
CA ASP A 22 -34.14 -3.24 -21.38
C ASP A 22 -32.73 -3.32 -20.77
N GLN A 23 -31.90 -4.26 -21.23
CA GLN A 23 -30.49 -4.35 -20.84
C GLN A 23 -29.70 -3.13 -21.30
N ARG A 24 -29.90 -2.66 -22.54
CA ARG A 24 -29.24 -1.44 -23.05
C ARG A 24 -29.63 -0.22 -22.23
N TYR A 25 -30.93 -0.07 -21.96
CA TYR A 25 -31.43 1.04 -21.15
C TYR A 25 -30.83 1.01 -19.74
N LEU A 26 -30.86 -0.16 -19.07
CA LEU A 26 -30.27 -0.32 -17.75
C LEU A 26 -28.78 0.00 -17.76
N PHE A 27 -28.01 -0.51 -18.74
CA PHE A 27 -26.58 -0.22 -18.86
C PHE A 27 -26.30 1.27 -19.01
N ILE A 28 -27.00 1.96 -19.91
CA ILE A 28 -26.84 3.41 -20.12
C ILE A 28 -27.18 4.15 -18.82
N TYR A 29 -28.26 3.78 -18.14
CA TYR A 29 -28.65 4.37 -16.87
C TYR A 29 -27.58 4.17 -15.79
N LEU A 30 -27.04 2.95 -15.63
CA LEU A 30 -25.97 2.66 -14.65
C LEU A 30 -24.70 3.46 -14.94
N TRP A 31 -24.40 3.69 -16.23
CA TRP A 31 -23.29 4.56 -16.63
C TRP A 31 -23.55 6.03 -16.32
N THR A 32 -24.76 6.54 -16.56
CA THR A 32 -25.05 7.98 -16.65
C THR A 32 -25.74 8.59 -15.44
N ASN A 33 -26.32 7.79 -14.53
CA ASN A 33 -26.99 8.32 -13.34
C ASN A 33 -26.05 9.11 -12.41
N GLY A 34 -26.61 10.04 -11.64
CA GLY A 34 -25.83 10.94 -10.77
C GLY A 34 -25.04 10.28 -9.65
N ARG A 35 -25.31 9.01 -9.32
CA ARG A 35 -24.65 8.27 -8.24
C ARG A 35 -23.37 7.59 -8.69
N CYS A 36 -23.23 7.28 -9.97
CA CYS A 36 -21.99 6.74 -10.52
C CYS A 36 -20.85 7.74 -10.31
N ASN A 37 -19.83 7.37 -9.53
CA ASN A 37 -18.73 8.26 -9.16
C ASN A 37 -17.50 8.05 -10.05
N GLN A 38 -16.40 8.73 -9.75
CA GLN A 38 -15.18 8.70 -10.56
C GLN A 38 -14.51 7.32 -10.63
N ALA A 39 -14.79 6.43 -9.67
CA ALA A 39 -14.32 5.05 -9.73
C ALA A 39 -15.23 4.13 -10.56
N GLY A 40 -16.42 4.61 -10.95
CA GLY A 40 -17.45 3.78 -11.57
C GLY A 40 -18.07 2.79 -10.58
N VAL A 41 -17.92 3.02 -9.27
CA VAL A 41 -18.36 2.11 -8.21
C VAL A 41 -19.22 2.85 -7.21
N TYR A 42 -20.47 2.46 -7.00
CA TYR A 42 -21.37 3.22 -6.15
C TYR A 42 -22.46 2.33 -5.54
N HIS A 43 -22.97 2.75 -4.39
CA HIS A 43 -24.08 2.09 -3.72
C HIS A 43 -25.40 2.52 -4.36
N MET A 44 -26.29 1.58 -4.66
CA MET A 44 -27.62 1.86 -5.19
C MET A 44 -28.62 0.78 -4.81
N ASN A 45 -29.67 1.17 -4.09
CA ASN A 45 -30.75 0.27 -3.70
C ASN A 45 -31.63 -0.11 -4.90
N LEU A 46 -32.12 -1.34 -4.94
CA LEU A 46 -33.03 -1.83 -5.98
C LEU A 46 -34.31 -1.00 -6.08
N ALA A 47 -34.92 -0.60 -4.95
CA ALA A 47 -36.09 0.26 -4.94
C ALA A 47 -35.88 1.61 -5.65
N THR A 48 -34.72 2.24 -5.42
CA THR A 48 -34.36 3.48 -6.12
C THR A 48 -34.17 3.24 -7.62
N MET A 49 -33.49 2.15 -7.98
CA MET A 49 -33.27 1.77 -9.36
C MET A 49 -34.60 1.48 -10.07
N ALA A 50 -35.52 0.75 -9.45
CA ALA A 50 -36.84 0.44 -9.97
C ALA A 50 -37.66 1.72 -10.18
N PHE A 51 -37.63 2.63 -9.20
CA PHE A 51 -38.32 3.92 -9.31
C PHE A 51 -37.80 4.77 -10.48
N GLU A 52 -36.48 4.87 -10.65
CA GLU A 52 -35.84 5.70 -11.68
C GLU A 52 -35.95 5.07 -13.08
N THR A 53 -35.81 3.74 -13.18
CA THR A 53 -35.83 3.01 -14.46
C THR A 53 -37.23 2.56 -14.89
N LYS A 54 -38.21 2.52 -13.98
CA LYS A 54 -39.54 1.93 -14.21
C LYS A 54 -39.54 0.42 -14.45
N PHE A 55 -38.44 -0.27 -14.12
CA PHE A 55 -38.46 -1.72 -13.95
C PHE A 55 -39.13 -2.11 -12.63
N THR A 56 -39.60 -3.36 -12.53
CA THR A 56 -40.02 -3.90 -11.24
C THR A 56 -38.79 -4.27 -10.42
N GLU A 57 -38.88 -4.18 -9.09
CA GLU A 57 -37.78 -4.60 -8.22
C GLU A 57 -37.42 -6.09 -8.39
N GLY A 58 -38.38 -6.93 -8.79
CA GLY A 58 -38.18 -8.36 -9.03
C GLY A 58 -37.38 -8.68 -10.31
N ASP A 59 -37.48 -7.83 -11.34
CA ASP A 59 -36.76 -8.04 -12.61
C ASP A 59 -35.30 -7.58 -12.54
N LEU A 60 -35.01 -6.61 -11.67
CA LEU A 60 -33.68 -5.97 -11.60
C LEU A 60 -32.53 -6.93 -11.29
N PRO A 61 -32.63 -7.91 -10.37
CA PRO A 61 -31.54 -8.84 -10.11
C PRO A 61 -31.08 -9.61 -11.35
N GLU A 62 -32.01 -10.12 -12.16
CA GLU A 62 -31.69 -10.87 -13.38
C GLU A 62 -31.14 -9.94 -14.48
N LEU A 63 -31.74 -8.74 -14.63
CA LEU A 63 -31.21 -7.73 -15.55
C LEU A 63 -29.78 -7.32 -15.17
N LEU A 64 -29.49 -7.06 -13.89
CA LEU A 64 -28.17 -6.69 -13.41
C LEU A 64 -27.14 -7.79 -13.63
N LYS A 65 -27.47 -9.05 -13.29
CA LYS A 65 -26.60 -10.21 -13.57
C LYS A 65 -26.28 -10.33 -15.06
N SER A 66 -27.26 -10.08 -15.92
CA SER A 66 -27.09 -10.20 -17.38
C SER A 66 -26.14 -9.16 -17.99
N LEU A 67 -25.79 -8.09 -17.25
CA LEU A 67 -24.83 -7.07 -17.72
C LEU A 67 -23.36 -7.43 -17.42
N SER A 68 -23.12 -8.56 -16.74
CA SER A 68 -21.77 -9.11 -16.63
C SER A 68 -21.23 -9.48 -18.03
N PRO A 69 -19.95 -9.23 -18.35
CA PRO A 69 -18.89 -8.77 -17.45
C PRO A 69 -18.67 -7.25 -17.42
N LYS A 70 -19.45 -6.44 -18.14
CA LYS A 70 -19.18 -4.99 -18.25
C LYS A 70 -19.68 -4.22 -17.03
N VAL A 71 -20.72 -4.72 -16.37
CA VAL A 71 -21.22 -4.24 -15.08
C VAL A 71 -21.31 -5.41 -14.12
N GLU A 72 -20.79 -5.22 -12.90
CA GLU A 72 -20.93 -6.18 -11.81
C GLU A 72 -21.85 -5.60 -10.74
N TRP A 73 -22.73 -6.44 -10.22
CA TRP A 73 -23.60 -6.12 -9.10
C TRP A 73 -23.26 -6.99 -7.90
N TYR A 74 -23.03 -6.35 -6.77
CA TYR A 74 -22.75 -6.98 -5.49
C TYR A 74 -24.00 -6.81 -4.61
N PRO A 75 -24.86 -7.84 -4.49
CA PRO A 75 -26.17 -7.73 -3.82
C PRO A 75 -26.04 -7.33 -2.35
N GLU A 76 -24.97 -7.75 -1.69
CA GLU A 76 -24.66 -7.35 -0.32
C GLU A 76 -23.29 -6.65 -0.32
N PRO A 77 -23.22 -5.32 -0.12
CA PRO A 77 -24.26 -4.37 0.31
C PRO A 77 -24.83 -3.49 -0.83
N ASN A 78 -25.27 -4.04 -1.97
CA ASN A 78 -25.80 -3.29 -3.12
C ASN A 78 -24.82 -2.29 -3.77
N TYR A 79 -23.62 -2.75 -4.09
CA TYR A 79 -22.71 -1.99 -4.96
C TYR A 79 -22.92 -2.34 -6.43
N ILE A 80 -22.84 -1.32 -7.28
CA ILE A 80 -22.71 -1.44 -8.73
C ILE A 80 -21.29 -1.05 -9.11
N TRP A 81 -20.64 -1.85 -9.94
CA TRP A 81 -19.36 -1.51 -10.54
C TRP A 81 -19.43 -1.59 -12.07
N VAL A 82 -19.20 -0.44 -12.70
CA VAL A 82 -19.06 -0.30 -14.15
C VAL A 82 -17.58 -0.46 -14.54
N ARG A 83 -17.17 -1.68 -14.96
CA ARG A 83 -15.75 -2.09 -15.01
C ARG A 83 -14.84 -1.17 -15.84
N ASN A 84 -15.32 -0.73 -17.01
CA ASN A 84 -14.53 0.09 -17.95
C ASN A 84 -14.67 1.60 -17.74
N PHE A 85 -15.31 2.04 -16.65
CA PHE A 85 -15.59 3.45 -16.42
C PHE A 85 -14.31 4.30 -16.36
N ILE A 86 -13.32 3.89 -15.55
CA ILE A 86 -12.07 4.63 -15.39
C ILE A 86 -11.31 4.71 -16.71
N LYS A 87 -11.16 3.60 -17.44
CA LYS A 87 -10.55 3.59 -18.77
C LYS A 87 -11.16 4.63 -19.71
N ARG A 88 -12.49 4.73 -19.74
CA ARG A 88 -13.21 5.61 -20.68
C ARG A 88 -13.30 7.07 -20.20
N GLN A 89 -13.22 7.34 -18.90
CA GLN A 89 -13.41 8.68 -18.34
C GLN A 89 -12.11 9.36 -17.89
N ALA A 90 -11.04 8.60 -17.61
CA ALA A 90 -9.79 9.13 -17.08
C ALA A 90 -9.00 9.89 -18.15
N LYS A 91 -9.26 11.19 -18.26
CA LYS A 91 -8.53 12.12 -19.13
C LYS A 91 -7.36 12.83 -18.45
N SER A 92 -7.18 12.64 -17.14
CA SER A 92 -6.09 13.31 -16.38
C SER A 92 -5.72 12.56 -15.10
N PRO A 93 -4.50 12.79 -14.55
CA PRO A 93 -4.12 12.26 -13.25
C PRO A 93 -5.04 12.70 -12.10
N LYS A 94 -5.61 13.92 -12.18
CA LYS A 94 -6.58 14.43 -11.20
C LYS A 94 -7.84 13.57 -11.14
N PHE A 95 -8.26 13.01 -12.27
CA PHE A 95 -9.38 12.07 -12.31
C PHE A 95 -9.06 10.80 -11.51
N LEU A 96 -7.86 10.24 -11.68
CA LEU A 96 -7.43 9.04 -10.95
C LEU A 96 -7.32 9.28 -9.44
N ILE A 97 -6.89 10.48 -9.02
CA ILE A 97 -6.91 10.89 -7.61
C ILE A 97 -8.35 10.93 -7.07
N ALA A 98 -9.30 11.47 -7.86
CA ALA A 98 -10.70 11.48 -7.47
C ALA A 98 -11.29 10.06 -7.39
N ALA A 99 -10.97 9.18 -8.34
CA ALA A 99 -11.35 7.78 -8.32
C ALA A 99 -10.80 7.06 -7.06
N ALA A 100 -9.52 7.28 -6.72
CA ALA A 100 -8.92 6.72 -5.51
C ALA A 100 -9.65 7.17 -4.23
N ARG A 101 -10.06 8.45 -4.14
CA ARG A 101 -10.87 8.96 -3.03
C ARG A 101 -12.24 8.28 -2.94
N CYS A 102 -12.90 8.06 -4.07
CA CYS A 102 -14.16 7.33 -4.09
C CYS A 102 -14.01 5.90 -3.56
N LEU A 103 -12.96 5.19 -3.98
CA LEU A 103 -12.68 3.83 -3.51
C LEU A 103 -12.38 3.75 -2.01
N LYS A 104 -11.84 4.82 -1.40
CA LYS A 104 -11.50 4.83 0.04
C LYS A 104 -12.74 4.77 0.92
N ASN A 105 -13.86 5.27 0.41
CA ASN A 105 -15.12 5.35 1.15
C ASN A 105 -16.01 4.11 0.98
N ILE A 106 -15.56 3.11 0.20
CA ILE A 106 -16.32 1.88 -0.02
C ILE A 106 -16.17 0.99 1.21
N LYS A 107 -17.28 0.75 1.91
CA LYS A 107 -17.38 -0.19 3.04
C LYS A 107 -17.48 -1.64 2.56
N ASN A 108 -16.54 -2.09 1.74
CA ASN A 108 -16.43 -3.47 1.29
C ASN A 108 -14.95 -3.83 1.14
N ASN A 109 -14.50 -4.81 1.92
CA ASN A 109 -13.09 -5.11 2.15
C ASN A 109 -12.36 -5.66 0.92
N GLY A 110 -13.08 -6.15 -0.11
CA GLY A 110 -12.51 -6.71 -1.33
C GLY A 110 -12.71 -5.86 -2.59
N LEU A 111 -13.83 -5.12 -2.69
CA LEU A 111 -14.24 -4.46 -3.94
C LEU A 111 -13.24 -3.40 -4.43
N ALA A 112 -12.73 -2.55 -3.53
CA ALA A 112 -11.75 -1.54 -3.91
C ALA A 112 -10.48 -2.18 -4.50
N LYS A 113 -10.01 -3.29 -3.90
CA LYS A 113 -8.86 -4.05 -4.39
C LYS A 113 -9.14 -4.69 -5.75
N GLU A 114 -10.34 -5.23 -5.94
CA GLU A 114 -10.76 -5.80 -7.22
C GLU A 114 -10.73 -4.75 -8.34
N VAL A 115 -11.28 -3.57 -8.09
CA VAL A 115 -11.31 -2.46 -9.05
C VAL A 115 -9.90 -2.01 -9.43
N ILE A 116 -9.02 -1.86 -8.45
CA ILE A 116 -7.62 -1.47 -8.67
C ILE A 116 -6.89 -2.54 -9.49
N ASN A 117 -7.01 -3.81 -9.09
CA ASN A 117 -6.36 -4.93 -9.77
C ASN A 117 -6.86 -5.10 -11.20
N TYR A 118 -8.17 -4.96 -11.43
CA TYR A 118 -8.75 -5.02 -12.77
C TYR A 118 -8.20 -3.92 -13.68
N ASN A 119 -8.22 -2.66 -13.22
CA ASN A 119 -7.74 -1.53 -14.02
C ASN A 119 -6.23 -1.63 -14.30
N LEU A 120 -5.44 -2.13 -13.35
CA LEU A 120 -4.02 -2.38 -13.54
C LEU A 120 -3.77 -3.51 -14.55
N LYS A 121 -4.42 -4.67 -14.38
CA LYS A 121 -4.19 -5.86 -15.22
C LYS A 121 -4.74 -5.71 -16.64
N GLN A 122 -5.94 -5.15 -16.78
CA GLN A 122 -6.64 -5.09 -18.06
C GLN A 122 -6.27 -3.87 -18.89
N HIS A 123 -5.94 -2.74 -18.24
CA HIS A 123 -5.74 -1.47 -18.93
C HIS A 123 -4.39 -0.80 -18.61
N GLY A 124 -3.56 -1.39 -17.74
CA GLY A 124 -2.29 -0.77 -17.30
C GLY A 124 -2.48 0.51 -16.49
N ILE A 125 -3.68 0.77 -15.97
CA ILE A 125 -4.01 2.01 -15.26
C ILE A 125 -3.70 1.85 -13.78
N SER A 126 -2.69 2.58 -13.30
CA SER A 126 -2.37 2.67 -11.87
C SER A 126 -3.23 3.73 -11.19
N ILE A 127 -4.10 3.30 -10.28
CA ILE A 127 -4.92 4.19 -9.44
C ILE A 127 -4.10 4.50 -8.17
N PRO A 128 -3.88 5.78 -7.81
CA PRO A 128 -3.08 6.17 -6.64
C PRO A 128 -3.87 5.97 -5.33
N TYR A 129 -4.20 4.71 -5.03
CA TYR A 129 -4.93 4.30 -3.84
C TYR A 129 -3.95 3.91 -2.73
N GLU A 130 -4.02 4.60 -1.60
CA GLU A 130 -3.31 4.21 -0.37
C GLU A 130 -4.24 3.33 0.46
N GLU A 131 -3.89 2.05 0.64
CA GLU A 131 -4.65 1.17 1.53
C GLU A 131 -4.57 1.69 2.97
N SER A 132 -5.72 1.74 3.64
CA SER A 132 -5.77 1.81 5.10
C SER A 132 -5.06 0.58 5.65
N ILE A 133 -4.08 0.77 6.52
CA ILE A 133 -3.54 -0.32 7.32
C ILE A 133 -4.64 -0.66 8.33
N ASP A 134 -5.58 -1.51 7.94
CA ASP A 134 -6.36 -2.25 8.92
C ASP A 134 -5.41 -3.27 9.54
N SER A 135 -4.68 -2.82 10.56
CA SER A 135 -4.09 -3.73 11.52
C SER A 135 -5.27 -4.44 12.18
N VAL A 136 -5.52 -5.68 11.75
CA VAL A 136 -6.22 -6.64 12.60
C VAL A 136 -5.39 -6.68 13.88
N SER A 137 -5.88 -6.01 14.92
CA SER A 137 -5.33 -6.10 16.26
C SER A 137 -5.50 -7.55 16.71
N VAL A 138 -4.53 -8.40 16.37
CA VAL A 138 -4.33 -9.65 17.07
C VAL A 138 -3.89 -9.23 18.46
N GLY A 139 -4.84 -9.19 19.39
CA GLY A 139 -4.57 -9.03 20.80
C GLY A 139 -3.63 -10.14 21.21
N HIS A 140 -2.35 -9.83 21.38
CA HIS A 140 -1.47 -10.68 22.14
C HIS A 140 -1.99 -10.66 23.59
N PRO A 141 -2.35 -11.81 24.18
CA PRO A 141 -2.52 -11.88 25.62
C PRO A 141 -1.15 -11.65 26.24
N TYR A 142 -0.93 -10.46 26.80
CA TYR A 142 0.13 -10.29 27.78
C TYR A 142 -0.34 -11.02 29.03
N THR A 143 0.28 -12.15 29.32
CA THR A 143 0.24 -12.78 30.64
C THR A 143 0.98 -11.86 31.60
N THR A 144 0.24 -11.04 32.36
CA THR A 144 0.81 -10.28 33.48
C THR A 144 0.89 -11.23 34.67
N ASP A 145 2.02 -11.92 34.81
CA ASP A 145 2.31 -12.64 36.04
C ASP A 145 2.67 -11.61 37.12
N THR A 146 1.87 -11.58 38.17
CA THR A 146 1.89 -10.57 39.22
C THR A 146 2.79 -11.06 40.35
N HIS A 147 4.04 -10.61 40.41
CA HIS A 147 4.84 -10.71 41.63
C HIS A 147 4.75 -9.42 42.44
N LEU A 148 3.87 -9.46 43.44
CA LEU A 148 3.76 -8.49 44.52
C LEU A 148 5.07 -8.47 45.33
N VAL A 149 5.70 -7.30 45.45
CA VAL A 149 6.72 -7.03 46.47
C VAL A 149 6.11 -6.08 47.50
N PRO A 150 6.04 -6.43 48.79
CA PRO A 150 5.48 -5.55 49.83
C PRO A 150 6.45 -4.43 50.22
N ILE A 151 5.93 -3.20 50.31
CA ILE A 151 6.60 -2.06 50.97
C ILE A 151 6.15 -2.06 52.44
N PRO A 152 7.07 -2.12 53.43
CA PRO A 152 6.72 -1.82 54.81
C PRO A 152 6.93 -0.33 55.11
N SER A 153 5.84 0.31 55.50
CA SER A 153 5.76 1.64 56.13
C SER A 153 6.50 1.68 57.46
N ASN A 154 7.08 2.83 57.83
CA ASN A 154 6.88 3.43 59.16
C ASN A 154 7.50 4.84 59.28
N PRO A 155 7.03 5.63 60.27
CA PRO A 155 6.85 7.08 60.17
C PRO A 155 7.95 7.91 60.85
N ASP A 156 7.90 9.22 60.59
CA ASP A 156 8.64 10.27 61.31
C ASP A 156 8.38 10.23 62.82
N PRO A 157 9.39 10.60 63.63
CA PRO A 157 9.21 11.85 64.38
C PRO A 157 10.47 12.70 64.55
N ASP A 158 10.19 14.01 64.51
CA ASP A 158 10.76 15.22 65.09
C ASP A 158 11.98 15.17 66.06
N THR A 159 12.66 16.33 66.06
CA THR A 159 13.46 16.96 67.13
C THR A 159 15.00 16.84 67.11
N GLY A 160 15.64 17.92 66.64
CA GLY A 160 16.51 18.75 67.49
C GLY A 160 18.03 18.50 67.54
N ALA A 161 18.76 19.63 67.52
CA ALA A 161 20.18 19.85 67.87
C ALA A 161 21.22 19.35 66.83
N ASP A 162 21.88 20.23 66.06
CA ASP A 162 22.83 21.30 66.41
C ASP A 162 24.28 20.81 66.60
N ASN A 163 25.20 21.54 65.95
CA ASN A 163 26.66 21.47 65.95
C ASN A 163 27.28 20.26 65.22
N GLY A 164 28.27 20.40 64.33
CA GLY A 164 29.19 21.49 64.06
C GLY A 164 30.58 20.89 63.83
N ALA A 165 31.31 21.43 62.85
CA ALA A 165 32.73 21.15 62.51
C ALA A 165 33.04 19.70 62.05
N GLY A 166 33.80 19.45 60.99
CA GLY A 166 34.91 20.20 60.45
C GLY A 166 36.15 19.30 60.50
N GLY A 167 36.83 19.11 59.37
CA GLY A 167 38.22 18.67 59.37
C GLY A 167 38.52 17.27 58.82
N LYS A 168 38.96 17.28 57.56
CA LYS A 168 40.19 16.66 57.00
C LYS A 168 40.70 15.36 57.63
N GLY A 169 40.81 14.32 56.79
CA GLY A 169 41.68 13.17 57.02
C GLY A 169 41.92 12.39 55.73
N ILE A 170 42.99 12.75 55.03
CA ILE A 170 43.59 11.99 53.92
C ILE A 170 44.40 10.82 54.53
N VAL A 171 44.46 9.65 53.86
CA VAL A 171 45.69 8.89 53.52
C VAL A 171 45.54 7.35 53.56
N ARG A 172 45.64 6.80 52.34
CA ARG A 172 46.34 5.57 51.84
C ARG A 172 46.09 4.16 52.39
N GLY A 173 46.10 3.25 51.41
CA GLY A 173 46.61 1.87 51.47
C GLY A 173 45.78 0.95 50.57
N GLU A 174 46.09 0.87 49.26
CA GLU A 174 46.79 -0.28 48.62
C GLU A 174 45.94 -1.58 48.71
N THR A 175 45.58 -2.27 47.63
CA THR A 175 46.43 -2.87 46.60
C THR A 175 45.54 -3.55 45.52
N THR A 176 46.11 -3.78 44.33
CA THR A 176 45.75 -4.84 43.34
C THR A 176 44.30 -4.82 42.81
N GLY A 177 44.02 -4.42 41.56
CA GLY A 177 44.64 -4.90 40.33
C GLY A 177 43.88 -6.13 39.86
N GLU A 178 42.84 -5.97 39.04
CA GLU A 178 42.34 -7.04 38.17
C GLU A 178 41.41 -6.49 37.08
N THR A 179 41.93 -6.59 35.86
CA THR A 179 41.22 -7.04 34.65
C THR A 179 39.82 -6.49 34.37
N VAL A 180 39.82 -5.49 33.48
CA VAL A 180 38.71 -5.09 32.63
C VAL A 180 38.02 -6.31 31.99
N PRO A 181 36.72 -6.55 32.26
CA PRO A 181 35.92 -7.40 31.40
C PRO A 181 35.46 -6.55 30.21
N ARG A 182 36.20 -6.73 29.14
CA ARG A 182 35.75 -6.80 27.74
C ARG A 182 34.24 -7.05 27.61
N SER A 183 33.46 -6.00 27.31
CA SER A 183 32.23 -6.03 26.48
C SER A 183 31.39 -4.74 26.61
N ARG A 184 32.03 -3.57 26.71
CA ARG A 184 31.34 -2.27 26.52
C ARG A 184 31.70 -1.56 25.21
N MET A 185 32.40 -2.27 24.32
CA MET A 185 32.76 -1.79 22.98
C MET A 185 32.17 -2.66 21.85
N GLU A 186 31.34 -3.66 22.17
CA GLU A 186 30.67 -4.54 21.17
C GLU A 186 29.20 -4.15 20.94
N ALA A 187 28.76 -2.98 21.44
CA ALA A 187 27.44 -2.42 21.15
C ALA A 187 27.47 -1.23 20.16
N GLU A 188 28.65 -0.92 19.60
CA GLU A 188 28.86 0.16 18.61
C GLU A 188 29.37 -0.37 17.25
N GLU A 189 29.10 -1.63 16.95
CA GLU A 189 29.52 -2.31 15.72
C GLU A 189 28.25 -2.91 15.07
N THR A 190 27.68 -2.45 13.96
CA THR A 190 28.15 -1.66 12.83
C THR A 190 26.96 -0.92 12.22
N LEU A 191 26.99 0.41 12.13
CA LEU A 191 26.31 1.06 10.99
C LEU A 191 27.07 0.58 9.75
N ARG A 192 26.47 -0.30 8.95
CA ARG A 192 27.08 -0.77 7.69
C ARG A 192 27.44 0.47 6.87
N GLU A 193 28.59 0.51 6.22
CA GLU A 193 29.04 1.66 5.39
C GLU A 193 27.92 2.17 4.46
N GLY A 194 27.13 1.24 3.91
CA GLY A 194 25.99 1.55 3.05
C GLY A 194 24.81 2.25 3.73
N ASP A 195 24.67 2.23 5.05
CA ASP A 195 23.57 2.92 5.76
C ASP A 195 23.80 4.43 5.78
N ARG A 196 25.06 4.86 5.97
CA ARG A 196 25.43 6.27 5.88
C ARG A 196 25.17 6.84 4.50
N GLU A 197 25.49 6.06 3.45
CA GLU A 197 25.26 6.46 2.06
C GLU A 197 23.77 6.59 1.75
N VAL A 198 22.94 5.64 2.20
CA VAL A 198 21.48 5.69 2.02
C VAL A 198 20.91 6.95 2.68
N ILE A 199 21.29 7.23 3.92
CA ILE A 199 20.82 8.42 4.65
C ILE A 199 21.29 9.70 3.96
N SER A 200 22.54 9.74 3.48
CA SER A 200 23.09 10.88 2.73
C SER A 200 22.27 11.16 1.46
N VAL A 201 21.91 10.12 0.70
CA VAL A 201 21.06 10.22 -0.48
C VAL A 201 19.70 10.82 -0.12
N TRP A 202 19.06 10.38 0.97
CA TRP A 202 17.76 10.92 1.38
C TRP A 202 17.84 12.39 1.80
N CYS A 203 18.87 12.76 2.57
CA CYS A 203 19.10 14.13 3.00
C CYS A 203 19.39 15.09 1.83
N SER A 204 19.91 14.60 0.70
CA SER A 204 20.09 15.41 -0.51
C SER A 204 18.77 15.87 -1.15
N VAL A 205 17.64 15.22 -0.82
CA VAL A 205 16.33 15.56 -1.37
C VAL A 205 15.77 16.81 -0.70
N LYS A 206 15.49 17.84 -1.50
CA LYS A 206 14.91 19.09 -1.01
C LYS A 206 13.60 18.85 -0.25
N GLY A 207 13.55 19.32 0.99
CA GLY A 207 12.38 19.16 1.87
C GLY A 207 12.34 17.86 2.66
N PHE A 208 13.42 17.07 2.62
CA PHE A 208 13.61 15.94 3.53
C PHE A 208 14.06 16.46 4.89
N GLY A 209 13.25 16.21 5.93
CA GLY A 209 13.52 16.66 7.30
C GLY A 209 13.20 15.53 8.27
N MET A 210 14.06 14.52 8.29
CA MET A 210 14.00 13.39 9.22
C MET A 210 15.20 13.45 10.14
N ASP A 211 15.01 13.11 11.42
CA ASP A 211 16.11 13.01 12.36
C ASP A 211 17.07 11.87 11.95
N PRO A 212 18.41 12.04 12.09
CA PRO A 212 19.36 11.00 11.73
C PRO A 212 19.15 9.66 12.44
N ALA A 213 18.70 9.65 13.69
CA ALA A 213 18.40 8.41 14.42
C ALA A 213 17.18 7.69 13.84
N ASP A 214 16.13 8.44 13.49
CA ASP A 214 14.93 7.91 12.83
C ASP A 214 15.24 7.40 11.41
N ALA A 215 16.09 8.11 10.68
CA ALA A 215 16.54 7.69 9.34
C ALA A 215 17.34 6.38 9.43
N SER A 216 18.25 6.28 10.39
CA SER A 216 19.00 5.06 10.68
C SER A 216 18.09 3.88 11.03
N ALA A 217 17.14 4.08 11.94
CA ALA A 217 16.16 3.05 12.30
C ALA A 217 15.31 2.61 11.10
N LEU A 218 14.95 3.55 10.21
CA LEU A 218 14.24 3.24 8.98
C LEU A 218 15.09 2.40 8.03
N VAL A 219 16.37 2.72 7.83
CA VAL A 219 17.28 1.91 7.00
C VAL A 219 17.39 0.49 7.53
N ALA A 220 17.61 0.33 8.83
CA ALA A 220 17.70 -0.98 9.47
C ALA A 220 16.41 -1.79 9.22
N ARG A 221 15.25 -1.17 9.40
CA ARG A 221 13.95 -1.82 9.16
C ARG A 221 13.74 -2.18 7.69
N LEU A 222 14.17 -1.33 6.76
CA LEU A 222 14.08 -1.60 5.33
C LEU A 222 14.96 -2.79 4.92
N ARG A 223 16.18 -2.90 5.47
CA ARG A 223 17.04 -4.06 5.18
C ARG A 223 16.46 -5.37 5.71
N THR A 224 15.81 -5.33 6.87
CA THR A 224 15.14 -6.50 7.45
C THR A 224 13.91 -6.91 6.65
N GLU A 225 13.07 -5.95 6.26
CA GLU A 225 11.83 -6.24 5.54
C GLU A 225 12.03 -6.46 4.04
N PHE A 226 13.10 -5.90 3.46
CA PHE A 226 13.45 -5.95 2.04
C PHE A 226 14.85 -6.53 1.77
N PRO A 227 15.19 -7.75 2.26
CA PRO A 227 16.54 -8.32 2.12
C PRO A 227 16.92 -8.67 0.68
N ASP A 228 15.94 -8.77 -0.23
CA ASP A 228 16.12 -9.06 -1.65
C ASP A 228 16.34 -7.81 -2.51
N LEU A 229 16.29 -6.61 -1.92
CA LEU A 229 16.51 -5.35 -2.60
C LEU A 229 17.86 -4.73 -2.27
N ASP A 230 18.45 -4.07 -3.27
CA ASP A 230 19.55 -3.13 -3.04
C ASP A 230 18.96 -1.80 -2.55
N ILE A 231 18.95 -1.63 -1.23
CA ILE A 231 18.38 -0.45 -0.56
C ILE A 231 19.07 0.85 -1.00
N LEU A 232 20.36 0.82 -1.32
CA LEU A 232 21.10 1.99 -1.73
C LEU A 232 20.70 2.41 -3.15
N GLU A 233 20.69 1.48 -4.09
CA GLU A 233 20.30 1.76 -5.47
C GLU A 233 18.84 2.22 -5.57
N GLU A 234 17.93 1.57 -4.84
CA GLU A 234 16.53 1.99 -4.81
C GLU A 234 16.34 3.36 -4.15
N SER A 235 17.17 3.69 -3.15
CA SER A 235 17.17 5.02 -2.53
C SER A 235 17.64 6.11 -3.48
N LYS A 236 18.66 5.82 -4.32
CA LYS A 236 19.10 6.74 -5.39
C LYS A 236 18.00 6.95 -6.42
N ALA A 237 17.34 5.87 -6.85
CA ALA A 237 16.24 5.94 -7.81
C ALA A 237 15.05 6.75 -7.26
N TRP A 238 14.71 6.54 -5.99
CA TRP A 238 13.69 7.33 -5.31
C TRP A 238 14.08 8.82 -5.24
N ALA A 239 15.31 9.14 -4.84
CA ALA A 239 15.79 10.51 -4.75
C ALA A 239 15.79 11.21 -6.12
N ALA A 240 16.21 10.52 -7.17
CA ALA A 240 16.17 11.03 -8.55
C ALA A 240 14.74 11.39 -8.98
N ARG A 241 13.73 10.57 -8.62
CA ARG A 241 12.32 10.89 -8.89
C ARG A 241 11.87 12.16 -8.17
N LYS A 242 12.39 12.44 -6.98
CA LYS A 242 12.05 13.66 -6.22
C LYS A 242 12.58 14.95 -6.83
N LEU A 243 13.47 14.88 -7.82
CA LEU A 243 13.84 16.03 -8.64
C LEU A 243 12.66 16.55 -9.46
N SER A 244 11.84 15.66 -10.05
CA SER A 244 10.63 16.03 -10.79
C SER A 244 9.38 16.10 -9.91
N GLU A 245 9.37 15.38 -8.78
CA GLU A 245 8.23 15.30 -7.85
C GLU A 245 8.66 15.69 -6.42
N PRO A 246 8.88 16.99 -6.14
CA PRO A 246 9.44 17.43 -4.87
C PRO A 246 8.52 17.14 -3.68
N LEU A 247 9.13 16.99 -2.51
CA LEU A 247 8.41 16.83 -1.26
C LEU A 247 7.60 18.09 -0.95
N LYS A 248 6.31 17.92 -0.70
CA LYS A 248 5.40 19.00 -0.28
C LYS A 248 5.45 19.18 1.23
N ARG A 249 5.08 20.36 1.72
CA ARG A 249 4.90 20.61 3.16
C ARG A 249 3.94 19.59 3.77
N GLY A 250 4.36 18.90 4.83
CA GLY A 250 3.58 17.82 5.46
C GLY A 250 3.70 16.45 4.79
N SER A 251 4.57 16.29 3.78
CA SER A 251 4.93 14.96 3.27
C SER A 251 5.47 14.08 4.39
N LYS A 252 5.21 12.78 4.33
CA LYS A 252 5.79 11.77 5.22
C LYS A 252 6.86 10.98 4.45
N PRO A 253 8.14 11.38 4.50
CA PRO A 253 9.17 10.78 3.66
C PRO A 253 9.38 9.29 3.96
N SER A 254 9.31 8.87 5.22
CA SER A 254 9.40 7.46 5.64
C SER A 254 8.38 6.58 4.93
N ALA A 255 7.11 7.02 4.90
CA ALA A 255 6.04 6.29 4.24
C ALA A 255 6.24 6.22 2.71
N GLN A 256 6.73 7.31 2.10
CA GLN A 256 7.01 7.32 0.66
C GLN A 256 8.16 6.39 0.28
N ILE A 257 9.23 6.36 1.07
CA ILE A 257 10.37 5.44 0.88
C ILE A 257 9.91 4.00 1.10
N TRP A 258 9.12 3.72 2.14
CA TRP A 258 8.60 2.38 2.41
C TRP A 258 7.77 1.85 1.24
N ASN A 259 6.84 2.67 0.72
CA ASN A 259 6.02 2.32 -0.42
C ASN A 259 6.85 2.14 -1.70
N TRP A 260 7.91 2.94 -1.88
CA TRP A 260 8.87 2.76 -2.97
C TRP A 260 9.50 1.37 -2.92
N MET A 261 10.06 0.97 -1.78
CA MET A 261 10.71 -0.33 -1.61
C MET A 261 9.73 -1.49 -1.87
N ARG A 262 8.48 -1.36 -1.40
CA ARG A 262 7.43 -2.35 -1.70
C ARG A 262 7.18 -2.51 -3.21
N MET A 263 7.15 -1.40 -3.95
CA MET A 263 6.96 -1.43 -5.40
C MET A 263 8.20 -1.98 -6.12
N ALA A 264 9.40 -1.58 -5.71
CA ALA A 264 10.66 -2.08 -6.26
C ALA A 264 10.74 -3.61 -6.18
N ARG A 265 10.43 -4.20 -5.02
CA ARG A 265 10.35 -5.66 -4.82
C ARG A 265 9.34 -6.31 -5.76
N LYS A 266 8.16 -5.70 -5.91
CA LYS A 266 7.13 -6.24 -6.81
C LYS A 266 7.63 -6.28 -8.26
N PHE A 267 8.28 -5.22 -8.72
CA PHE A 267 8.81 -5.14 -10.09
C PHE A 267 10.03 -6.05 -10.33
N THR A 268 10.87 -6.29 -9.32
CA THR A 268 11.97 -7.27 -9.44
C THR A 268 11.42 -8.68 -9.57
N TRP A 269 10.38 -9.03 -8.79
CA TRP A 269 9.70 -10.33 -8.89
C TRP A 269 8.99 -10.52 -10.22
N GLU A 270 8.24 -9.51 -10.70
CA GLU A 270 7.58 -9.58 -12.01
C GLU A 270 8.56 -9.74 -13.17
N ARG A 271 9.73 -9.11 -13.12
CA ARG A 271 10.80 -9.30 -14.11
C ARG A 271 11.39 -10.71 -14.06
N ARG A 272 11.62 -11.26 -12.86
CA ARG A 272 12.10 -12.64 -12.67
C ARG A 272 11.08 -13.67 -13.17
N SER A 273 9.80 -13.53 -12.80
CA SER A 273 8.74 -14.43 -13.26
C SER A 273 8.55 -14.43 -14.78
N LYS A 274 8.69 -13.27 -15.44
CA LYS A 274 8.65 -13.19 -16.90
C LYS A 274 9.89 -13.81 -17.56
N HIS A 275 11.06 -13.67 -16.94
CA HIS A 275 12.30 -14.29 -17.42
C HIS A 275 12.24 -15.83 -17.33
N ASP A 276 11.70 -16.36 -16.23
CA ASP A 276 11.54 -17.80 -16.03
C ASP A 276 10.48 -18.42 -16.97
N GLN A 277 9.39 -17.69 -17.24
CA GLN A 277 8.38 -18.12 -18.22
C GLN A 277 8.89 -18.07 -19.67
N GLY A 278 9.77 -17.13 -20.01
CA GLY A 278 10.37 -17.03 -21.34
C GLY A 278 11.42 -18.11 -21.64
N ASN A 279 12.08 -18.65 -20.61
CA ASN A 279 13.11 -19.67 -20.79
C ASN A 279 12.54 -21.10 -20.87
N GLY A 280 11.31 -21.34 -20.37
CA GLY A 280 10.62 -22.63 -20.46
C GLY A 280 10.05 -22.99 -21.84
N GLN A 281 9.91 -22.03 -22.76
CA GLN A 281 9.36 -22.26 -24.11
C GLN A 281 10.42 -22.55 -25.19
N ARG A 282 11.72 -22.46 -24.87
CA ARG A 282 12.80 -22.77 -25.83
C ARG A 282 13.24 -24.24 -25.86
N ALA A 283 12.65 -25.10 -25.04
CA ALA A 283 13.03 -26.51 -24.91
C ALA A 283 12.00 -27.49 -25.50
N GLN A 284 11.49 -27.23 -26.70
CA GLN A 284 10.91 -28.27 -27.56
C GLN A 284 11.22 -27.97 -29.03
N VAL A 285 12.37 -28.43 -29.50
CA VAL A 285 12.67 -28.56 -30.93
C VAL A 285 12.39 -30.01 -31.31
N HIS A 286 11.24 -30.24 -31.95
CA HIS A 286 10.93 -31.52 -32.59
C HIS A 286 11.80 -31.72 -33.84
N PRO A 287 12.18 -32.96 -34.22
CA PRO A 287 13.13 -33.23 -35.31
C PRO A 287 12.50 -32.94 -36.67
N ARG A 288 13.26 -32.29 -37.57
CA ARG A 288 12.88 -32.07 -38.97
C ARG A 288 12.81 -33.41 -39.71
N GLU A 289 11.62 -33.81 -40.12
CA GLU A 289 11.42 -34.86 -41.14
C GLU A 289 11.85 -34.34 -42.51
N ALA A 290 12.69 -35.13 -43.18
CA ALA A 290 13.18 -34.90 -44.52
C ALA A 290 12.16 -35.38 -45.55
N TYR A 291 11.53 -34.46 -46.29
CA TYR A 291 10.81 -34.83 -47.51
C TYR A 291 11.79 -34.92 -48.69
N ARG A 292 11.97 -36.16 -49.15
CA ARG A 292 12.61 -36.52 -50.42
C ARG A 292 11.69 -36.08 -51.57
N GLY A 293 12.19 -35.21 -52.44
CA GLY A 293 11.65 -35.04 -53.80
C GLY A 293 12.42 -35.93 -54.77
N ARG A 294 11.72 -36.81 -55.50
CA ARG A 294 12.15 -37.34 -56.80
C ARG A 294 10.95 -37.98 -57.51
N TRP A 295 10.63 -37.37 -58.66
CA TRP A 295 9.90 -37.81 -59.85
C TRP A 295 8.50 -38.41 -59.69
#